data_AF-A0A8H3YYA6-F1
#
_entry.id   AF-A0A8H3YYA6-F1
#
_cell.length_a   1.000
_cell.length_b   1.000
_cell.length_c   1.000
_cell.angle_alpha   90.00
_cell.angle_beta   90.00
_cell.angle_gamma   90.00
#
_symmetry.space_group_name_H-M   'P 1'
#
loop_
_entity.id
_entity.type
_entity.pdbx_description
1 polymer ?
#
loop_
_entity_poly.entity_id
_entity_poly.type
_entity_poly.pdbx_seq_one_letter_code
_entity_poly.pdbx_strand_id
1 'polypeptide(L)'
;MRFNFTLLSAFAACAVAIDHAVTVGGDKLDIYSPVEIKAEKGDTVTFQFLTGTHDIIQSTFNKPCEPMFGGFYSSIISVNQTAKARASTAY
;
A
#
# COMPACT_ATOMS: atom_id res chain seq x y z
N MET A 1 -4.08 -59.76 0.25
CA MET A 1 -3.23 -58.65 -0.22
C MET A 1 -3.67 -57.40 0.53
N ARG A 2 -2.82 -56.83 1.40
CA ARG A 2 -3.13 -55.59 2.14
C ARG A 2 -2.32 -54.48 1.50
N PHE A 3 -2.98 -53.62 0.72
CA PHE A 3 -2.34 -52.45 0.12
C PHE A 3 -2.35 -51.31 1.13
N ASN A 4 -1.15 -50.97 1.63
CA ASN A 4 -0.93 -49.86 2.55
C ASN A 4 -0.52 -48.65 1.70
N PHE A 5 -1.40 -47.65 1.58
CA PHE A 5 -1.16 -46.46 0.77
C PHE A 5 -1.57 -45.21 1.54
N THR A 6 -0.86 -44.93 2.63
CA THR A 6 -0.97 -43.64 3.34
C THR A 6 -0.07 -42.63 2.65
N LEU A 7 -0.56 -42.04 1.57
CA LEU A 7 0.07 -40.89 0.91
C LEU A 7 -0.53 -39.64 1.53
N LEU A 8 0.14 -39.11 2.55
CA LEU A 8 -0.21 -37.84 3.19
C LEU A 8 0.31 -36.72 2.29
N SER A 9 -0.52 -36.24 1.36
CA SER A 9 -0.17 -35.05 0.57
C SER A 9 -0.27 -33.81 1.46
N ALA A 10 0.89 -33.21 1.77
CA ALA A 10 0.94 -31.88 2.35
C ALA A 10 0.62 -30.87 1.23
N PHE A 11 -0.65 -30.43 1.15
CA PHE A 11 -1.02 -29.29 0.32
C PHE A 11 -0.53 -28.03 1.04
N ALA A 12 0.64 -27.51 0.62
CA ALA A 12 1.13 -26.24 1.12
C ALA A 12 0.16 -25.14 0.69
N ALA A 13 -0.48 -24.49 1.65
CA ALA A 13 -1.29 -23.31 1.38
C ALA A 13 -0.36 -22.17 0.96
N CYS A 14 -0.44 -21.75 -0.30
CA CYS A 14 0.19 -20.51 -0.74
C CYS A 14 -0.56 -19.34 -0.12
N ALA A 15 0.03 -18.67 0.86
CA ALA A 15 -0.49 -17.38 1.33
C ALA A 15 -0.26 -16.34 0.21
N VAL A 16 -1.33 -15.68 -0.23
CA VAL A 16 -1.27 -14.60 -1.23
C VAL A 16 -1.22 -13.28 -0.47
N ALA A 17 -0.15 -12.51 -0.65
CA ALA A 17 -0.06 -11.15 -0.14
C ALA A 17 -0.88 -10.20 -1.02
N ILE A 18 -1.65 -9.31 -0.38
CA ILE A 18 -2.45 -8.28 -1.05
C ILE A 18 -1.66 -6.97 -1.08
N ASP A 19 -1.75 -6.23 -2.20
CA ASP A 19 -1.28 -4.85 -2.28
C ASP A 19 -2.44 -3.87 -2.08
N HIS A 20 -2.33 -3.01 -1.06
CA HIS A 20 -3.31 -1.99 -0.73
C HIS A 20 -2.89 -0.65 -1.32
N ALA A 21 -3.60 -0.21 -2.36
CA ALA A 21 -3.32 1.07 -3.01
C ALA A 21 -3.96 2.25 -2.25
N VAL A 22 -3.15 3.25 -1.90
CA VAL A 22 -3.60 4.54 -1.34
C VAL A 22 -3.28 5.65 -2.32
N THR A 23 -4.31 6.36 -2.79
CA THR A 23 -4.14 7.57 -3.59
C THR A 23 -3.88 8.75 -2.67
N VAL A 24 -2.86 9.56 -2.96
CA VAL A 24 -2.51 10.78 -2.22
C VAL A 24 -2.69 12.00 -3.12
N GLY A 25 -3.47 12.97 -2.66
CA GLY A 25 -3.64 14.27 -3.28
C GLY A 25 -4.44 14.27 -4.59
N GLY A 26 -5.33 13.31 -4.85
CA GLY A 26 -6.08 13.11 -6.11
C GLY A 26 -6.86 14.32 -6.66
N ASP A 27 -8.19 14.29 -6.71
CA ASP A 27 -8.99 15.47 -7.14
C ASP A 27 -8.97 16.60 -6.09
N LYS A 28 -8.42 16.33 -4.90
CA LYS A 28 -8.31 17.24 -3.76
C LYS A 28 -6.87 17.19 -3.25
N LEU A 29 -6.27 18.36 -3.03
CA LEU A 29 -4.84 18.49 -2.72
C LEU A 29 -4.43 17.76 -1.44
N ASP A 30 -5.15 17.90 -0.33
CA ASP A 30 -4.68 17.40 0.98
C ASP A 30 -5.42 16.17 1.50
N ILE A 31 -5.91 15.30 0.61
CA ILE A 31 -6.67 14.09 1.00
C ILE A 31 -6.02 12.85 0.41
N TYR A 32 -6.02 11.77 1.18
CA TYR A 32 -5.70 10.43 0.72
C TYR A 32 -6.90 9.48 0.82
N SER A 33 -6.93 8.44 -0.01
CA SER A 33 -8.01 7.45 -0.03
C SER A 33 -7.49 6.06 -0.41
N PRO A 34 -7.91 4.98 0.29
CA PRO A 34 -8.79 5.00 1.46
C PRO A 34 -8.09 5.57 2.72
N VAL A 35 -8.88 6.04 3.69
CA VAL A 35 -8.35 6.58 4.96
C VAL A 35 -8.03 5.49 6.00
N GLU A 36 -8.49 4.27 5.77
CA GLU A 36 -8.26 3.10 6.60
C GLU A 36 -8.05 1.89 5.70
N ILE A 37 -7.11 1.03 6.10
CA ILE A 37 -6.83 -0.25 5.46
C ILE A 37 -6.79 -1.32 6.55
N LYS A 38 -7.33 -2.50 6.24
CA LYS A 38 -7.14 -3.72 7.03
C LYS A 38 -6.19 -4.64 6.27
N ALA A 39 -4.92 -4.64 6.66
CA ALA A 39 -3.86 -5.43 6.03
C ALA A 39 -3.50 -6.65 6.88
N GLU A 40 -3.26 -7.78 6.23
CA GLU A 40 -2.73 -8.99 6.86
C GLU A 40 -1.19 -9.01 6.83
N LYS A 41 -0.59 -9.90 7.61
CA LYS A 41 0.86 -10.01 7.64
C LYS A 41 1.38 -10.53 6.30
N GLY A 42 2.22 -9.73 5.66
CA GLY A 42 2.79 -10.05 4.34
C GLY A 42 2.25 -9.16 3.24
N ASP A 43 1.15 -8.43 3.49
CA ASP A 43 0.61 -7.44 2.57
C ASP A 43 1.54 -6.23 2.40
N THR A 44 1.34 -5.50 1.32
CA THR A 44 2.02 -4.23 1.03
C THR A 44 1.03 -3.08 0.97
N VAL A 45 1.51 -1.86 1.26
CA VAL A 45 0.73 -0.64 1.08
C VAL A 45 1.48 0.25 0.10
N THR A 46 0.85 0.55 -1.03
CA THR A 46 1.43 1.34 -2.11
C THR A 46 0.77 2.72 -2.15
N PHE A 47 1.54 3.76 -1.82
CA PHE A 47 1.10 5.15 -1.90
C PHE A 47 1.36 5.73 -3.29
N GLN A 48 0.30 6.14 -3.97
CA GLN A 48 0.32 6.74 -5.30
C GLN A 48 0.06 8.25 -5.18
N PHE A 49 1.12 9.04 -5.33
CA PHE A 49 1.06 10.49 -5.32
C PHE A 49 0.59 11.00 -6.69
N LEU A 50 -0.55 11.65 -6.74
CA LEU A 50 -1.08 12.19 -8.00
C LEU A 50 -0.75 13.68 -8.15
N THR A 51 -0.74 14.42 -7.05
CA THR A 51 -0.69 15.89 -7.07
C THR A 51 -0.22 16.42 -5.72
N GLY A 52 0.34 17.63 -5.69
CA GLY A 52 0.73 18.31 -4.46
C GLY A 52 2.12 17.95 -3.94
N THR A 53 2.44 18.42 -2.74
CA THR A 53 3.69 18.16 -2.03
C THR A 53 3.36 17.46 -0.73
N HIS A 54 3.61 16.15 -0.66
CA HIS A 54 3.23 15.30 0.46
C HIS A 54 4.37 14.38 0.87
N ASP A 55 4.26 13.82 2.06
CA ASP A 55 5.11 12.76 2.58
C ASP A 55 4.28 11.68 3.28
N ILE A 56 4.92 10.56 3.59
CA ILE A 56 4.38 9.50 4.43
C ILE A 56 5.31 9.36 5.63
N ILE A 57 4.73 9.56 6.81
CA ILE A 57 5.40 9.43 8.09
C ILE A 57 4.67 8.34 8.87
N GLN A 58 5.42 7.37 9.38
CA GLN A 58 4.88 6.39 10.30
C GLN A 58 4.84 6.98 11.71
N SER A 59 3.67 6.95 12.34
CA SER A 59 3.43 7.36 13.73
C SER A 59 2.99 6.15 14.57
N THR A 60 2.83 6.36 15.88
CA THR A 60 2.24 5.36 16.79
C THR A 60 0.76 5.67 17.06
N PHE A 61 -0.03 4.65 17.42
CA PHE A 61 -1.46 4.82 17.71
C PHE A 61 -1.75 5.83 18.83
N ASN A 62 -0.89 5.90 19.85
CA ASN A 62 -1.01 6.83 20.96
C ASN A 62 -0.53 8.26 20.64
N LYS A 63 0.23 8.44 19.55
CA LYS A 63 0.81 9.73 19.15
C LYS A 63 0.74 9.91 17.62
N PRO A 64 -0.47 10.07 17.05
CA PRO A 64 -0.66 10.03 15.60
C PRO A 64 0.00 11.22 14.86
N CYS A 65 0.21 12.34 15.54
CA CYS A 65 0.79 13.56 14.96
C CYS A 65 2.30 13.71 15.22
N GLU A 66 2.98 12.66 15.71
CA GLU A 66 4.42 12.65 15.96
C GLU A 66 5.08 11.49 15.17
N PRO A 67 6.22 11.71 14.50
CA PRO A 67 6.97 10.63 13.87
C PRO A 67 7.40 9.57 14.90
N MET A 68 7.27 8.30 14.54
CA MET A 68 7.79 7.19 15.33
C MET A 68 9.32 7.13 15.22
N PHE A 69 10.02 7.00 16.35
CA PHE A 69 11.46 6.81 16.35
C PHE A 69 11.86 5.53 15.58
N GLY A 70 12.71 5.66 14.57
CA GLY A 70 13.09 4.56 13.68
C GLY A 70 11.98 4.09 12.73
N GLY A 71 10.88 4.85 12.63
CA GLY A 71 9.77 4.56 11.72
C GLY A 71 10.05 4.90 10.27
N PHE A 72 9.15 4.48 9.39
CA PHE A 72 9.20 4.82 7.98
C PHE A 72 9.00 6.32 7.74
N TYR A 73 9.82 6.87 6.84
CA TYR A 73 9.68 8.22 6.32
C TYR A 73 10.03 8.22 4.83
N SER A 74 9.10 8.64 3.98
CA SER A 74 9.29 8.63 2.53
C SER A 74 10.17 9.77 2.00
N SER A 75 10.53 10.75 2.84
CA SER A 75 10.88 12.10 2.38
C SER A 75 9.70 12.81 1.71
N ILE A 76 9.91 14.07 1.33
CA ILE A 76 8.94 14.90 0.62
C ILE A 76 8.90 14.49 -0.86
N ILE A 77 7.69 14.23 -1.36
CA ILE A 77 7.40 13.93 -2.76
C ILE A 77 6.50 15.03 -3.32
N SER A 78 6.99 15.73 -4.35
CA SER A 78 6.23 16.77 -5.04
C SER A 78 5.84 16.33 -6.44
N VAL A 79 4.54 16.30 -6.71
CA VAL A 79 3.99 16.00 -8.03
C VAL A 79 3.28 17.25 -8.56
N ASN A 80 3.83 17.82 -9.63
CA ASN A 80 3.19 18.94 -10.32
C ASN A 80 2.12 18.40 -11.29
N GLN A 81 0.90 18.95 -11.24
CA GLN A 81 -0.24 18.58 -12.10
C GLN A 81 -0.07 18.92 -13.59
N THR A 82 1.14 19.16 -14.07
CA THR A 82 1.40 19.35 -15.50
C THR A 82 1.10 18.09 -16.34
N ALA A 83 0.75 16.97 -15.71
CA ALA A 83 0.48 15.68 -16.36
C ALA A 83 -1.01 15.32 -16.56
N LYS A 84 -1.99 16.21 -16.29
CA LYS A 84 -3.35 16.03 -16.89
C LYS A 84 -3.33 16.18 -18.43
N ALA A 85 -2.16 16.48 -19.02
CA ALA A 85 -1.89 16.51 -20.44
C ALA A 85 -1.00 15.36 -20.97
N ARG A 86 -0.75 14.28 -20.22
CA ARG A 86 -0.45 12.99 -20.87
C ARG A 86 -1.67 12.11 -20.75
N ALA A 87 -2.67 12.49 -21.54
CA ALA A 87 -3.71 11.59 -21.95
C ALA A 87 -3.08 10.22 -22.24
N SER A 88 -3.54 9.21 -21.52
CA SER A 88 -3.62 7.86 -22.03
C SER A 88 -4.46 7.93 -23.31
N THR A 89 -3.82 8.28 -24.41
CA THR A 89 -4.32 7.94 -25.73
C THR A 89 -4.07 6.45 -25.87
N ALA A 90 -5.08 5.68 -25.49
CA ALA A 90 -5.28 4.35 -26.01
C ALA A 90 -5.50 4.46 -27.53
N TYR A 91 -4.53 4.01 -28.31
CA TYR A 91 -4.67 3.16 -29.51
C TYR A 91 -3.27 2.77 -29.99
#